data_AF-A0A0S8HCL2-F1
#
_entry.id   AF-A0A0S8HCL2-F1
#
_cell.length_a   1.000
_cell.length_b   1.000
_cell.length_c   1.000
_cell.angle_alpha   90.00
_cell.angle_beta   90.00
_cell.angle_gamma   90.00
#
_symmetry.space_group_name_H-M   'P 1'
#
loop_
_entity.id
_entity.type
_entity.pdbx_description
1 polymer ?
#
loop_
_entity_poly.entity_id
_entity_poly.type
_entity_poly.pdbx_seq_one_letter_code
_entity_poly.pdbx_strand_id
1 'polypeptide(L)'
;MINKPGLFDKYIASSPTPIMSLIDSDIYLQLDNQLASDIKFYISYGSKDMKQVKRCASRLIENLSNIQTNRFHWKNEIFYGKNHNTSDRMSIISGLNY
;
A
#
# COMPACT_ATOMS: atom_id res chain seq x y z
N MET A 1 3.53 -0.52 -8.37
CA MET A 1 2.49 -1.58 -8.35
C MET A 1 3.20 -2.92 -8.38
N ILE A 2 2.74 -3.89 -7.59
CA ILE A 2 3.34 -5.23 -7.50
C ILE A 2 3.00 -5.98 -8.80
N ASN A 3 3.91 -5.96 -9.79
CA ASN A 3 3.76 -6.66 -11.06
C ASN A 3 4.46 -8.03 -11.08
N LYS A 4 5.15 -8.37 -9.99
CA LYS A 4 5.75 -9.66 -9.68
C LYS A 4 5.47 -9.99 -8.22
N PRO A 5 4.25 -10.46 -7.89
CA PRO A 5 3.91 -10.83 -6.51
C PRO A 5 4.85 -11.93 -6.01
N GLY A 6 5.25 -11.86 -4.74
CA GLY A 6 6.11 -12.87 -4.12
C GLY A 6 7.61 -12.77 -4.43
N LEU A 7 8.06 -11.74 -5.17
CA LEU A 7 9.51 -11.49 -5.31
C LEU A 7 10.15 -11.02 -4.00
N PHE A 8 9.36 -10.34 -3.16
CA PHE A 8 9.77 -9.88 -1.85
C PHE A 8 8.72 -10.28 -0.83
N ASP A 9 9.15 -10.60 0.39
CA ASP A 9 8.24 -10.89 1.50
C ASP A 9 7.57 -9.62 2.03
N LYS A 10 8.13 -8.44 1.70
CA LYS A 10 7.65 -7.14 2.19
C LYS A 10 7.74 -6.05 1.12
N TYR A 11 6.69 -5.27 1.02
CA TYR A 11 6.55 -4.12 0.14
C TYR A 11 6.11 -2.90 0.95
N ILE A 12 6.84 -1.78 0.82
CA ILE A 12 6.57 -0.52 1.50
C ILE A 12 6.22 0.54 0.45
N ALA A 13 4.99 1.03 0.47
CA ALA A 13 4.47 2.05 -0.43
C ALA A 13 4.24 3.35 0.34
N SER A 14 5.22 4.27 0.29
CA SER A 14 5.11 5.60 0.89
C SER A 14 4.59 6.63 -0.11
N SER A 15 3.59 7.41 0.31
CA SER A 15 2.92 8.46 -0.48
C SER A 15 2.62 8.02 -1.92
N PRO A 16 1.96 6.86 -2.14
CA PRO A 16 1.89 6.25 -3.46
C PRO A 16 0.97 7.03 -4.41
N THR A 17 1.40 7.19 -5.66
CA THR A 17 0.64 7.77 -6.78
C THR A 17 0.47 6.77 -7.94
N PRO A 18 -0.10 5.57 -7.71
CA PRO A 18 -0.30 4.59 -8.76
C PRO A 18 -1.26 5.11 -9.83
N ILE A 19 -1.18 4.51 -11.02
CA ILE A 19 -2.19 4.69 -12.06
C ILE A 19 -3.52 4.17 -11.50
N MET A 20 -4.62 4.94 -11.61
CA MET A 20 -5.89 4.59 -10.96
C MET A 20 -6.56 3.32 -11.51
N SER A 21 -6.30 2.95 -12.77
CA SER A 21 -6.77 1.68 -13.33
C SER A 21 -6.04 0.46 -12.77
N LEU A 22 -4.96 0.68 -12.02
CA LEU A 22 -4.07 -0.36 -11.49
C LEU A 22 -4.28 -0.63 -10.00
N ILE A 23 -5.28 -0.01 -9.39
CA ILE A 23 -5.63 -0.23 -7.98
C ILE A 23 -6.94 -1.02 -7.82
N ASP A 24 -7.42 -1.68 -8.87
CA ASP A 24 -8.64 -2.50 -8.83
C ASP A 24 -8.51 -3.68 -7.85
N SER A 25 -9.59 -3.97 -7.10
CA SER A 25 -9.67 -5.10 -6.18
C SER A 25 -9.37 -6.45 -6.84
N ASP A 26 -9.82 -6.63 -8.08
CA ASP A 26 -9.65 -7.89 -8.82
C ASP A 26 -8.17 -8.21 -9.08
N ILE A 27 -7.37 -7.16 -9.29
CA ILE A 27 -5.91 -7.31 -9.47
C ILE A 27 -5.31 -7.87 -8.18
N TYR A 28 -5.66 -7.34 -7.01
CA TYR A 28 -5.10 -7.81 -5.74
C TYR A 28 -5.58 -9.21 -5.33
N LEU A 29 -6.82 -9.57 -5.66
CA LEU A 29 -7.31 -10.94 -5.48
C LEU A 29 -6.58 -11.94 -6.38
N GLN A 30 -6.33 -11.57 -7.65
CA GLN A 30 -5.53 -12.40 -8.55
C GLN A 30 -4.09 -12.54 -8.06
N LEU A 31 -3.48 -11.46 -7.56
CA LEU A 31 -2.15 -11.50 -6.96
C LEU A 31 -2.12 -12.44 -5.75
N ASP A 32 -3.09 -12.33 -4.82
CA ASP A 32 -3.16 -13.18 -3.62
C ASP A 32 -3.21 -14.68 -3.95
N ASN A 33 -3.99 -15.05 -4.97
CA ASN A 33 -4.11 -16.43 -5.44
C ASN A 33 -2.83 -16.98 -6.11
N GLN A 34 -1.94 -16.11 -6.58
CA GLN A 34 -0.68 -16.49 -7.23
C GLN A 34 0.49 -16.60 -6.25
N LEU A 35 0.30 -16.19 -5.00
CA LEU A 35 1.37 -16.19 -4.00
C LEU A 35 1.71 -17.61 -3.52
N ALA A 36 3.00 -17.96 -3.62
CA ALA A 36 3.54 -19.18 -3.03
C ALA A 36 3.83 -19.05 -1.52
N SER A 37 4.02 -17.82 -1.04
CA SER A 37 4.32 -17.46 0.35
C SER A 37 3.56 -16.22 0.77
N ASP A 38 3.47 -16.00 2.07
CA ASP A 38 2.80 -14.83 2.62
C ASP A 38 3.64 -13.57 2.35
N ILE A 39 2.98 -12.47 2.01
CA ILE A 39 3.63 -11.17 1.81
C ILE A 39 2.98 -10.09 2.67
N LYS A 40 3.80 -9.11 3.04
CA LYS A 40 3.39 -7.92 3.79
C LYS A 40 3.39 -6.69 2.89
N PHE A 41 2.28 -5.97 2.86
CA PHE A 41 2.15 -4.71 2.14
C PHE A 41 1.80 -3.56 3.08
N TYR A 42 2.73 -2.63 3.25
CA TYR A 42 2.53 -1.45 4.06
C TYR A 42 2.29 -0.22 3.18
N ILE A 43 1.21 0.50 3.44
CA ILE A 43 0.85 1.73 2.73
C ILE A 43 0.82 2.89 3.71
N SER A 44 1.39 4.03 3.33
CA SER A 44 1.32 5.22 4.17
C SER A 44 1.34 6.50 3.38
N TYR A 45 0.85 7.59 3.99
CA TYR A 45 0.96 8.94 3.43
C TYR A 45 0.85 10.01 4.52
N GLY A 46 1.33 11.22 4.23
CA GLY A 46 1.20 12.38 5.11
C GLY A 46 -0.16 13.07 4.95
N SER A 47 -0.80 13.52 6.04
CA SER A 47 -2.10 14.20 5.93
C SER A 47 -2.02 15.54 5.17
N LYS A 48 -0.83 16.15 5.11
CA LYS A 48 -0.52 17.36 4.33
C LYS A 48 0.09 17.05 2.95
N ASP A 49 0.03 15.80 2.49
CA ASP A 49 0.42 15.45 1.12
C ASP A 49 -0.48 16.09 0.07
N MET A 50 0.03 16.06 -1.16
CA MET A 50 -0.71 16.48 -2.35
C MET A 50 -2.06 15.75 -2.41
N LYS A 51 -3.11 16.47 -2.85
CA LYS A 51 -4.47 15.92 -2.97
C LYS A 51 -4.50 14.62 -3.77
N GLN A 52 -3.68 14.52 -4.82
CA GLN A 52 -3.57 13.33 -5.64
C GLN A 52 -3.09 12.12 -4.83
N VAL A 53 -2.00 12.22 -4.07
CA VAL A 53 -1.49 11.15 -3.20
C VAL A 53 -2.60 10.64 -2.28
N LYS A 54 -3.30 11.55 -1.61
CA LYS A 54 -4.38 11.21 -0.69
C LYS A 54 -5.51 10.46 -1.40
N ARG A 55 -5.95 10.97 -2.56
CA ARG A 55 -6.98 10.31 -3.37
C ARG A 55 -6.56 8.90 -3.77
N CYS A 56 -5.32 8.74 -4.23
CA CYS A 56 -4.79 7.46 -4.66
C CYS A 56 -4.68 6.46 -3.51
N ALA A 57 -4.09 6.88 -2.39
CA ALA A 57 -3.93 6.04 -1.20
C ALA A 57 -5.30 5.66 -0.60
N SER A 58 -6.23 6.61 -0.45
CA SER A 58 -7.57 6.31 0.06
C SER A 58 -8.31 5.31 -0.82
N ARG A 59 -8.25 5.44 -2.15
CA ARG A 59 -8.91 4.49 -3.05
C ARG A 59 -8.28 3.10 -2.99
N LEU A 60 -6.95 3.02 -2.90
CA LEU A 60 -6.26 1.75 -2.71
C LEU A 60 -6.67 1.08 -1.40
N ILE A 61 -6.71 1.85 -0.30
CA ILE A 61 -7.15 1.35 1.02
C ILE A 61 -8.60 0.85 0.97
N GLU A 62 -9.50 1.61 0.35
CA GLU A 62 -10.90 1.21 0.16
C GLU A 62 -10.99 -0.13 -0.58
N ASN A 63 -10.29 -0.25 -1.72
CA ASN A 63 -10.32 -1.47 -2.52
C ASN A 63 -9.74 -2.68 -1.77
N LEU A 64 -8.65 -2.50 -1.03
CA LEU A 64 -8.06 -3.56 -0.20
C LEU A 64 -8.92 -3.92 1.01
N SER A 65 -9.71 -2.99 1.54
CA SER A 65 -10.64 -3.25 2.66
C SER A 65 -11.86 -4.05 2.24
N ASN A 66 -12.22 -4.01 0.96
CA ASN A 66 -13.39 -4.67 0.40
C ASN A 66 -13.10 -6.10 -0.09
N ILE A 67 -11.87 -6.58 0.05
CA ILE A 67 -11.47 -7.93 -0.36
C ILE A 67 -10.99 -8.73 0.84
N GLN A 68 -11.23 -10.04 0.78
CA GLN A 68 -10.62 -10.99 1.71
C GLN A 68 -9.41 -11.63 1.03
N THR A 69 -8.26 -11.57 1.69
CA THR A 69 -7.00 -12.14 1.22
C THR A 69 -6.49 -13.19 2.19
N ASN A 70 -5.77 -14.19 1.67
CA ASN A 70 -5.24 -15.30 2.47
C ASN A 70 -3.76 -15.11 2.79
N ARG A 71 -2.95 -14.75 1.79
CA ARG A 71 -1.48 -14.67 1.88
C ARG A 71 -0.97 -13.23 1.74
N PHE A 72 -1.81 -12.33 1.28
CA PHE A 72 -1.55 -10.90 1.17
C PHE A 72 -2.01 -10.19 2.44
N HIS A 73 -1.07 -9.92 3.35
CA HIS A 73 -1.33 -9.15 4.55
C HIS A 73 -1.00 -7.69 4.31
N TRP A 74 -1.90 -6.79 4.69
CA TRP A 74 -1.67 -5.37 4.47
C TRP A 74 -2.04 -4.52 5.68
N LYS A 75 -1.40 -3.35 5.77
CA LYS A 75 -1.65 -2.32 6.77
C LYS A 75 -1.54 -0.95 6.13
N ASN A 76 -2.34 -0.01 6.63
CA ASN A 76 -2.20 1.39 6.28
C ASN A 76 -1.90 2.28 7.50
N GLU A 77 -1.22 3.41 7.26
CA GLU A 77 -0.96 4.43 8.28
C GLU A 77 -1.00 5.84 7.68
N ILE A 78 -1.66 6.77 8.38
CA ILE A 78 -1.72 8.19 8.00
C ILE A 78 -0.89 8.98 8.99
N PHE A 79 0.16 9.64 8.52
CA PHE A 79 0.99 10.50 9.35
C PHE A 79 0.40 11.91 9.46
N TYR A 80 -0.37 12.15 10.51
CA TYR A 80 -1.03 13.43 10.74
C TYR A 80 -0.04 14.60 10.91
N GLY A 81 -0.33 15.70 10.22
CA GLY A 81 0.47 16.92 10.24
C GLY A 81 1.73 16.86 9.37
N LYS A 82 2.03 15.70 8.76
CA LYS A 82 3.23 15.47 7.94
C LYS A 82 2.98 15.72 6.46
N ASN A 83 4.02 16.19 5.78
CA ASN A 83 4.11 16.33 4.33
C ASN A 83 4.93 15.18 3.72
N HIS A 84 5.05 15.18 2.40
CA HIS A 84 5.63 14.08 1.62
C HIS A 84 7.01 13.65 2.10
N ASN A 85 7.94 14.60 2.25
CA ASN A 85 9.30 14.29 2.67
C ASN A 85 9.36 13.73 4.10
N THR A 86 8.52 14.27 4.99
CA THR A 86 8.48 13.79 6.39
C THR A 86 7.78 12.45 6.52
N SER A 87 6.70 12.20 5.75
CA SER A 87 6.04 10.91 5.73
C SER A 87 6.95 9.84 5.16
N ASP A 88 7.68 10.10 4.08
CA ASP A 88 8.60 9.12 3.47
C ASP A 88 9.63 8.56 4.45
N ARG A 89 10.25 9.43 5.26
CA ARG A 89 11.20 8.99 6.30
C ARG A 89 10.53 8.11 7.35
N MET A 90 9.32 8.47 7.77
CA MET A 90 8.56 7.70 8.77
C MET A 90 8.09 6.36 8.21
N SER A 91 7.64 6.34 6.96
CA SER A 91 7.15 5.15 6.25
C SER A 91 8.18 4.04 6.18
N ILE A 92 9.46 4.37 5.99
CA ILE A 92 10.54 3.38 5.96
C ILE A 92 10.63 2.67 7.31
N ILE A 93 10.69 3.44 8.41
CA ILE A 93 10.83 2.89 9.76
C ILE A 93 9.58 2.09 10.15
N SER A 94 8.39 2.67 9.98
CA SER A 94 7.13 2.00 10.30
C SER A 94 6.91 0.75 9.44
N GLY A 95 7.23 0.82 8.14
CA GLY A 95 7.11 -0.31 7.22
C GLY A 95 8.09 -1.43 7.55
N LEU A 96 9.33 -1.12 7.96
CA LEU A 96 10.28 -2.14 8.40
C LEU A 96 9.83 -2.87 9.68
N ASN A 97 9.16 -2.16 10.59
CA ASN A 97 8.64 -2.72 11.85
C ASN A 97 7.32 -3.49 11.71
N TYR A 98 6.64 -3.38 10.56
CA TYR A 98 5.42 -4.12 10.24
C TYR A 98 5.73 -5.53 9.73
#